data_AF-A0A5C7WLU3-F1
#
_entry.id   AF-A0A5C7WLU3-F1
#
_cell.length_a   1.000
_cell.length_b   1.000
_cell.length_c   1.000
_cell.angle_alpha   90.00
_cell.angle_beta   90.00
_cell.angle_gamma   90.00
#
_symmetry.space_group_name_H-M   'P 1'
#
loop_
_entity.id
_entity.type
_entity.pdbx_description
1 polymer ?
#
loop_
_entity_poly.entity_id
_entity_poly.type
_entity_poly.pdbx_seq_one_letter_code
_entity_poly.pdbx_strand_id
1 'polypeptide(L)'
;MASDLLSQLINSAPGSFVAKQFGLPAPETLRRYRRGEPPLAGALLIGGQGRFAEPVRDALAPDYDIVGNNLGGRWADTFGGLVFDATGITEPAGLKALHEFFTPLLRNLGPCARIVVLGTTPEQAGGAHEQICQRALEGFTRSLAKELRRGATAALVYVAADAAPGAGGVESTLRFILSAKSAYVDGQVFHVGAVDSTPPADWDRPLAGTVGIVTGAAGGIGATIAEVFARDGATAVGVDFENPLEALT
;
A
#
# COMPACT_ATOMS: atom_id res chain seq x y z
N MET A 1 -12.53 8.02 -16.49
CA MET A 1 -13.02 8.50 -15.19
C MET A 1 -13.53 9.92 -15.35
N ALA A 2 -14.81 10.17 -15.09
CA ALA A 2 -15.35 11.51 -15.09
C ALA A 2 -14.70 12.29 -13.92
N SER A 3 -13.83 13.23 -14.27
CA SER A 3 -13.34 14.21 -13.32
C SER A 3 -14.51 15.15 -12.98
N ASP A 4 -14.96 15.16 -11.74
CA ASP A 4 -16.00 16.07 -11.29
C ASP A 4 -15.57 17.54 -11.53
N LEU A 5 -16.52 18.38 -11.91
CA LEU A 5 -16.37 19.80 -12.26
C LEU A 5 -15.67 20.57 -11.15
N LEU A 6 -15.96 20.25 -9.88
CA LEU A 6 -15.27 20.81 -8.71
C LEU A 6 -13.76 20.52 -8.72
N SER A 7 -13.36 19.29 -9.07
CA SER A 7 -11.95 18.91 -9.14
C SER A 7 -11.24 19.59 -10.31
N GLN A 8 -11.91 19.74 -11.46
CA GLN A 8 -11.35 20.48 -12.60
C GLN A 8 -11.19 21.97 -12.29
N LEU A 9 -12.19 22.55 -11.62
CA LEU A 9 -12.16 23.96 -11.24
C LEU A 9 -11.05 24.23 -10.23
N ILE A 10 -10.92 23.42 -9.17
CA ILE A 10 -9.87 23.56 -8.14
C ILE A 10 -8.47 23.33 -8.71
N ASN A 11 -8.32 22.39 -9.67
CA ASN A 11 -7.02 22.12 -10.29
C ASN A 11 -6.66 23.09 -11.45
N SER A 12 -7.55 24.04 -11.79
CA SER A 12 -7.24 25.11 -12.74
C SER A 12 -6.40 26.22 -12.09
N ALA A 13 -5.65 26.99 -12.89
CA ALA A 13 -4.82 28.08 -12.36
C ALA A 13 -5.62 29.13 -11.56
N PRO A 14 -6.83 29.57 -11.98
CA PRO A 14 -7.66 30.46 -11.17
C PRO A 14 -8.26 29.78 -9.93
N GLY A 15 -8.73 28.53 -10.03
CA GLY A 15 -9.39 27.85 -8.92
C GLY A 15 -8.42 27.35 -7.84
N SER A 16 -7.20 26.98 -8.20
CA SER A 16 -6.13 26.67 -7.22
C SER A 16 -5.72 27.90 -6.41
N PHE A 17 -5.76 29.09 -7.02
CA PHE A 17 -5.54 30.37 -6.34
C PHE A 17 -6.66 30.67 -5.33
N VAL A 18 -7.92 30.46 -5.70
CA VAL A 18 -9.07 30.64 -4.81
C VAL A 18 -9.11 29.58 -3.70
N ALA A 19 -8.88 28.30 -4.00
CA ALA A 19 -8.80 27.23 -3.00
C ALA A 19 -7.71 27.51 -1.95
N LYS A 20 -6.56 28.06 -2.38
CA LYS A 20 -5.48 28.49 -1.49
C LYS A 20 -5.89 29.64 -0.57
N GLN A 21 -6.76 30.56 -1.01
CA GLN A 21 -7.31 31.64 -0.16
C GLN A 21 -8.30 31.14 0.89
N PHE A 22 -9.02 30.05 0.59
CA PHE A 22 -9.96 29.40 1.53
C PHE A 22 -9.34 28.27 2.36
N GLY A 23 -8.02 28.07 2.27
CA GLY A 23 -7.31 27.01 3.00
C GLY A 23 -7.66 25.59 2.55
N LEU A 24 -8.29 25.42 1.39
CA LEU A 24 -8.64 24.12 0.85
C LEU A 24 -7.40 23.52 0.15
N PRO A 25 -6.89 22.36 0.58
CA PRO A 25 -5.78 21.72 -0.09
C PRO A 25 -6.22 21.29 -1.49
N ALA A 26 -5.43 21.64 -2.51
CA ALA A 26 -5.65 21.11 -3.86
C ALA A 26 -5.47 19.58 -3.82
N PRO A 27 -6.42 18.80 -4.36
CA PRO A 27 -6.33 17.36 -4.36
C PRO A 27 -5.17 16.90 -5.26
N GLU A 28 -4.35 15.99 -4.77
CA GLU A 28 -3.26 15.39 -5.55
C GLU A 28 -3.84 14.52 -6.68
N THR A 29 -3.25 14.59 -7.87
CA THR A 29 -3.55 13.60 -8.91
C THR A 29 -2.89 12.27 -8.56
N LEU A 30 -3.67 11.35 -8.01
CA LEU A 30 -3.16 10.07 -7.51
C LEU A 30 -2.55 9.22 -8.63
N ARG A 31 -1.28 8.84 -8.46
CA ARG A 31 -0.58 7.89 -9.32
C ARG A 31 -1.32 6.54 -9.30
N ARG A 32 -1.69 6.03 -10.47
CA ARG A 32 -2.33 4.72 -10.67
C ARG A 32 -1.47 3.83 -11.55
N TYR A 33 -1.65 2.52 -11.43
CA TYR A 33 -0.87 1.52 -12.17
C TYR A 33 -0.93 1.75 -13.69
N ARG A 34 0.24 1.69 -14.32
CA ARG A 34 0.41 1.56 -15.76
C ARG A 34 1.45 0.49 -16.00
N ARG A 35 1.19 -0.38 -16.99
CA ARG A 35 2.10 -1.46 -17.35
C ARG A 35 3.46 -0.89 -17.78
N GLY A 36 4.55 -1.47 -17.28
CA GLY A 36 5.92 -1.07 -17.60
C GLY A 36 6.45 0.14 -16.80
N GLU A 37 5.62 0.79 -15.98
CA GLU A 37 6.14 1.76 -15.01
C GLU A 37 6.64 1.04 -13.75
N PRO A 38 7.71 1.53 -13.10
CA PRO A 38 8.21 0.95 -11.85
C PRO A 38 7.14 1.01 -10.74
N PRO A 39 7.16 0.11 -9.76
CA PRO A 39 6.14 0.05 -8.71
C PRO A 39 6.06 1.36 -7.90
N LEU A 40 7.20 1.96 -7.56
CA LEU A 40 7.30 3.23 -6.82
C LEU A 40 7.94 4.34 -7.67
N ALA A 41 7.62 5.58 -7.34
CA ALA A 41 8.21 6.77 -7.95
C ALA A 41 9.28 7.36 -7.02
N GLY A 42 10.31 6.56 -6.71
CA GLY A 42 11.39 6.89 -5.79
C GLY A 42 11.90 5.66 -5.04
N ALA A 43 12.94 5.86 -4.23
CA ALA A 43 13.59 4.79 -3.49
C ALA A 43 12.68 4.17 -2.41
N LEU A 44 12.93 2.91 -2.08
CA LEU A 44 12.33 2.17 -0.98
C LEU A 44 13.33 2.10 0.18
N LEU A 45 12.92 2.54 1.36
CA LEU A 45 13.70 2.37 2.59
C LEU A 45 13.01 1.36 3.50
N ILE A 46 13.75 0.34 3.91
CA ILE A 46 13.31 -0.71 4.84
C ILE A 46 14.14 -0.58 6.11
N GLY A 47 13.47 -0.41 7.24
CA GLY A 47 14.09 -0.40 8.56
C GLY A 47 13.21 -1.05 9.62
N GLY A 48 13.53 -0.79 10.88
CA GLY A 48 12.98 -1.54 12.00
C GLY A 48 13.88 -2.70 12.40
N GLN A 49 13.57 -3.31 13.54
CA GLN A 49 14.29 -4.44 14.09
C GLN A 49 13.24 -5.49 14.42
N GLY A 50 13.16 -6.52 13.59
CA GLY A 50 12.13 -7.54 13.66
C GLY A 50 12.47 -8.70 12.72
N ARG A 51 11.51 -9.60 12.54
CA ARG A 51 11.71 -10.86 11.80
C ARG A 51 11.53 -10.74 10.28
N PHE A 52 11.13 -9.58 9.76
CA PHE A 52 10.81 -9.38 8.34
C PHE A 52 11.70 -8.38 7.62
N ALA A 53 12.43 -7.50 8.31
CA ALA A 53 13.22 -6.45 7.66
C ALA A 53 14.19 -7.00 6.58
N GLU A 54 14.99 -8.02 6.91
CA GLU A 54 15.92 -8.65 5.96
C GLU A 54 15.21 -9.54 4.93
N PRO A 55 14.30 -10.47 5.30
CA PRO A 55 13.57 -11.25 4.31
C PRO A 55 12.80 -10.42 3.27
N VAL A 56 12.20 -9.30 3.70
CA VAL A 56 11.48 -8.38 2.81
C VAL A 56 12.46 -7.61 1.93
N ARG A 57 13.62 -7.21 2.46
CA ARG A 57 14.69 -6.60 1.66
C ARG A 57 15.11 -7.52 0.54
N ASP A 58 15.38 -8.78 0.84
CA ASP A 58 15.82 -9.79 -0.15
C ASP A 58 14.73 -10.07 -1.20
N ALA A 59 13.48 -10.23 -0.78
CA ALA A 59 12.37 -10.52 -1.70
C ALA A 59 12.03 -9.36 -2.64
N LEU A 60 12.20 -8.12 -2.20
CA LEU A 60 11.85 -6.93 -2.99
C LEU A 60 13.04 -6.36 -3.78
N ALA A 61 14.29 -6.70 -3.44
CA ALA A 61 15.49 -6.18 -4.11
C ALA A 61 15.50 -6.31 -5.65
N PRO A 62 14.94 -7.37 -6.28
CA PRO A 62 14.93 -7.49 -7.74
C PRO A 62 14.11 -6.40 -8.46
N ASP A 63 13.05 -5.89 -7.82
CA ASP A 63 12.04 -5.04 -8.48
C ASP A 63 11.95 -3.62 -7.89
N TYR A 64 12.68 -3.36 -6.80
CA TYR A 64 12.64 -2.09 -6.06
C TYR A 64 14.04 -1.51 -5.88
N ASP A 65 14.15 -0.19 -6.02
CA ASP A 65 15.37 0.56 -5.70
C ASP A 65 15.48 0.72 -4.17
N ILE A 66 16.17 -0.21 -3.50
CA ILE A 66 16.28 -0.23 -2.05
C ILE A 66 17.52 0.52 -1.58
N VAL A 67 17.32 1.51 -0.69
CA VAL A 67 18.42 2.24 -0.06
C VAL A 67 18.65 1.81 1.39
N GLY A 68 19.92 1.80 1.80
CA GLY A 68 20.34 1.43 3.16
C GLY A 68 20.06 2.55 4.17
N ASN A 69 19.75 2.18 5.41
CA ASN A 69 19.32 3.11 6.46
C ASN A 69 20.49 3.94 7.05
N ASN A 70 20.95 4.97 6.34
CA ASN A 70 21.94 5.92 6.86
C ASN A 70 21.26 7.06 7.63
N LEU A 71 20.75 6.78 8.84
CA LEU A 71 20.01 7.71 9.72
C LEU A 71 20.76 9.00 10.12
N GLY A 72 22.04 9.14 9.76
CA GLY A 72 22.85 10.35 9.99
C GLY A 72 23.16 11.18 8.74
N GLY A 73 22.71 10.75 7.55
CA GLY A 73 23.00 11.40 6.28
C GLY A 73 21.90 12.34 5.81
N ARG A 74 22.28 13.39 5.08
CA ARG A 74 21.32 14.18 4.30
C ARG A 74 20.89 13.30 3.12
N TRP A 75 19.68 12.75 3.17
CA TRP A 75 19.14 11.96 2.07
C TRP A 75 19.02 12.83 0.83
N ALA A 76 19.80 12.50 -0.20
CA ALA A 76 19.65 13.11 -1.52
C ALA A 76 18.40 12.59 -2.24
N ASP A 77 17.98 11.38 -1.88
CA ASP A 77 16.90 10.66 -2.55
C ASP A 77 15.51 11.07 -2.04
N THR A 78 14.56 11.00 -2.96
CA THR A 78 13.13 11.11 -2.67
C THR A 78 12.57 9.71 -2.46
N PHE A 79 11.91 9.48 -1.33
CA PHE A 79 11.36 8.16 -1.00
C PHE A 79 10.02 7.96 -1.69
N GLY A 80 9.93 6.88 -2.48
CA GLY A 80 8.68 6.35 -3.01
C GLY A 80 7.98 5.44 -2.00
N GLY A 81 8.72 4.81 -1.08
CA GLY A 81 8.13 4.00 -0.03
C GLY A 81 9.01 3.84 1.21
N LEU A 82 8.36 3.64 2.36
CA LEU A 82 8.98 3.35 3.65
C LEU A 82 8.34 2.11 4.24
N VAL A 83 9.13 1.13 4.63
CA VAL A 83 8.69 -0.06 5.37
C VAL A 83 9.38 -0.06 6.72
N PHE A 84 8.60 -0.20 7.79
CA PHE A 84 9.11 -0.32 9.14
C PHE A 84 8.67 -1.65 9.76
N ASP A 85 9.65 -2.48 10.11
CA ASP A 85 9.43 -3.72 10.83
C ASP A 85 9.33 -3.46 12.34
N ALA A 86 8.08 -3.46 12.84
CA ALA A 86 7.75 -3.31 14.25
C ALA A 86 7.52 -4.65 14.96
N THR A 87 7.76 -5.80 14.30
CA THR A 87 7.52 -7.12 14.92
C THR A 87 8.41 -7.38 16.14
N GLY A 88 9.56 -6.70 16.26
CA GLY A 88 10.42 -6.79 17.45
C GLY A 88 10.04 -5.85 18.59
N ILE A 89 8.95 -5.06 18.47
CA ILE A 89 8.48 -4.18 19.55
C ILE A 89 7.62 -5.00 20.52
N THR A 90 8.23 -5.41 21.64
CA THR A 90 7.58 -6.22 22.69
C THR A 90 7.26 -5.43 23.95
N GLU A 91 7.84 -4.23 24.12
CA GLU A 91 7.68 -3.38 25.31
C GLU A 91 7.26 -1.96 24.94
N PRO A 92 6.41 -1.27 25.72
CA PRO A 92 5.88 0.06 25.36
C PRO A 92 6.96 1.11 25.10
N ALA A 93 8.09 1.04 25.80
CA ALA A 93 9.23 1.93 25.57
C ALA A 93 9.80 1.79 24.13
N GLY A 94 9.67 0.61 23.52
CA GLY A 94 10.11 0.33 22.16
C GLY A 94 9.29 1.04 21.07
N LEU A 95 8.07 1.51 21.37
CA LEU A 95 7.25 2.30 20.43
C LEU A 95 7.94 3.60 20.00
N LYS A 96 8.93 4.07 20.77
CA LYS A 96 9.79 5.21 20.41
C LYS A 96 10.51 4.99 19.07
N ALA A 97 10.79 3.74 18.69
CA ALA A 97 11.45 3.41 17.43
C ALA A 97 10.65 3.88 16.19
N LEU A 98 9.32 3.93 16.26
CA LEU A 98 8.47 4.49 15.21
C LEU A 98 8.79 5.97 14.97
N HIS A 99 8.90 6.74 16.05
CA HIS A 99 9.22 8.16 15.99
C HIS A 99 10.64 8.38 15.45
N GLU A 100 11.61 7.62 15.95
CA GLU A 100 13.02 7.74 15.53
C GLU A 100 13.22 7.39 14.06
N PHE A 101 12.46 6.42 13.53
CA PHE A 101 12.52 6.03 12.14
C PHE A 101 11.79 7.01 11.21
N PHE A 102 10.52 7.31 11.45
CA PHE A 102 9.70 8.05 10.50
C PHE A 102 10.02 9.55 10.47
N THR A 103 10.17 10.19 11.64
CA THR A 103 10.34 11.65 11.76
C THR A 103 11.41 12.26 10.82
N PRO A 104 12.65 11.72 10.74
CA PRO A 104 13.65 12.28 9.83
C PRO A 104 13.34 12.06 8.34
N LEU A 105 12.52 11.06 8.00
CA LEU A 105 12.25 10.63 6.62
C LEU A 105 11.04 11.31 5.98
N LEU A 106 10.03 11.69 6.79
CA LEU A 106 8.74 12.21 6.29
C LEU A 106 8.89 13.45 5.38
N ARG A 107 9.93 14.28 5.60
CA ARG A 107 10.18 15.47 4.77
C ARG A 107 10.67 15.14 3.36
N ASN A 108 11.22 13.95 3.15
CA ASN A 108 11.77 13.48 1.88
C ASN A 108 10.81 12.57 1.10
N LEU A 109 9.54 12.46 1.52
CA LEU A 109 8.54 11.68 0.80
C LEU A 109 8.17 12.32 -0.54
N GLY A 110 8.19 11.51 -1.59
CA GLY A 110 7.64 11.87 -2.89
C GLY A 110 6.11 11.98 -2.87
N PRO A 111 5.50 12.58 -3.91
CA PRO A 111 4.06 12.47 -4.11
C PRO A 111 3.67 11.00 -4.28
N CYS A 112 2.51 10.62 -3.74
CA CYS A 112 2.00 9.26 -3.78
C CYS A 112 2.95 8.21 -3.17
N ALA A 113 3.75 8.59 -2.16
CA ALA A 113 4.59 7.64 -1.44
C ALA A 113 3.77 6.62 -0.63
N ARG A 114 4.39 5.52 -0.25
CA ARG A 114 3.76 4.39 0.45
C ARG A 114 4.44 4.09 1.76
N ILE A 115 3.71 4.16 2.86
CA ILE A 115 4.21 3.80 4.18
C ILE A 115 3.57 2.49 4.62
N VAL A 116 4.40 1.55 5.08
CA VAL A 116 3.95 0.27 5.63
C VAL A 116 4.60 0.05 6.98
N VAL A 117 3.80 -0.28 7.98
CA VAL A 117 4.29 -0.84 9.25
C VAL A 117 3.95 -2.32 9.26
N LEU A 118 4.95 -3.17 9.51
CA LEU A 118 4.76 -4.60 9.74
C LEU A 118 4.69 -4.86 11.25
N GLY A 119 3.67 -5.57 11.69
CA GLY A 119 3.49 -5.97 13.09
C GLY A 119 3.17 -7.46 13.22
N THR A 120 3.30 -7.99 14.43
CA THR A 120 2.80 -9.31 14.78
C THR A 120 1.31 -9.19 15.11
N THR A 121 0.48 -10.13 14.65
CA THR A 121 -0.95 -10.17 15.01
C THR A 121 -1.10 -10.08 16.54
N PRO A 122 -1.76 -9.04 17.10
CA PRO A 122 -1.76 -8.79 18.54
C PRO A 122 -2.28 -9.96 19.37
N GLU A 123 -3.30 -10.66 18.87
CA GLU A 123 -3.92 -11.82 19.54
C GLU A 123 -3.00 -13.05 19.60
N GLN A 124 -1.89 -13.03 18.86
CA GLN A 124 -0.91 -14.11 18.78
C GLN A 124 0.46 -13.71 19.36
N ALA A 125 0.56 -12.53 19.97
CA ALA A 125 1.77 -12.05 20.61
C ALA A 125 2.18 -12.94 21.80
N GLY A 126 3.47 -12.97 22.13
CA GLY A 126 4.02 -13.82 23.20
C GLY A 126 3.68 -13.38 24.63
N GLY A 127 3.15 -12.17 24.80
CA GLY A 127 2.75 -11.65 26.11
C GLY A 127 1.93 -10.37 26.04
N ALA A 128 1.41 -9.94 27.20
CA ALA A 128 0.49 -8.80 27.29
C ALA A 128 1.12 -7.47 26.83
N HIS A 129 2.39 -7.22 27.16
CA HIS A 129 3.08 -6.00 26.71
C HIS A 129 3.25 -5.96 25.20
N GLU A 130 3.68 -7.07 24.59
CA GLU A 130 3.82 -7.17 23.14
C GLU A 130 2.45 -6.99 22.47
N GLN A 131 1.41 -7.66 22.95
CA GLN A 131 0.05 -7.49 22.45
C GLN A 131 -0.39 -6.01 22.47
N ILE A 132 -0.16 -5.30 23.56
CA ILE A 132 -0.48 -3.87 23.69
C ILE A 132 0.32 -3.04 22.67
N CYS A 133 1.63 -3.31 22.53
CA CYS A 133 2.49 -2.59 21.61
C CYS A 133 2.07 -2.80 20.16
N GLN A 134 1.86 -4.06 19.76
CA GLN A 134 1.42 -4.41 18.42
C GLN A 134 0.05 -3.77 18.13
N ARG A 135 -0.89 -3.82 19.07
CA ARG A 135 -2.21 -3.17 18.92
C ARG A 135 -2.11 -1.66 18.78
N ALA A 136 -1.15 -1.01 19.47
CA ALA A 136 -0.94 0.44 19.41
C ALA A 136 -0.48 0.94 18.03
N LEU A 137 0.11 0.05 17.21
CA LEU A 137 0.55 0.38 15.85
C LEU A 137 -0.60 0.88 14.96
N GLU A 138 -1.83 0.41 15.16
CA GLU A 138 -2.98 0.90 14.38
C GLU A 138 -3.30 2.37 14.67
N GLY A 139 -3.19 2.78 15.93
CA GLY A 139 -3.39 4.19 16.31
C GLY A 139 -2.35 5.09 15.65
N PHE A 140 -1.09 4.64 15.62
CA PHE A 140 -0.01 5.31 14.93
C PHE A 140 -0.26 5.40 13.41
N THR A 141 -0.51 4.29 12.72
CA THR A 141 -0.65 4.29 11.25
C THR A 141 -1.86 5.06 10.76
N ARG A 142 -3.00 5.00 11.47
CA ARG A 142 -4.19 5.79 11.14
C ARG A 142 -4.00 7.29 11.38
N SER A 143 -3.20 7.66 12.38
CA SER A 143 -2.87 9.06 12.63
C SER A 143 -1.90 9.57 11.56
N LEU A 144 -0.87 8.78 11.26
CA LEU A 144 0.09 9.09 10.20
C LEU A 144 -0.60 9.28 8.85
N ALA A 145 -1.52 8.39 8.46
CA ALA A 145 -2.31 8.53 7.23
C ALA A 145 -2.99 9.90 7.08
N LYS A 146 -3.48 10.48 8.18
CA LYS A 146 -4.16 11.79 8.18
C LYS A 146 -3.19 12.98 8.12
N GLU A 147 -1.92 12.76 8.45
CA GLU A 147 -0.87 13.78 8.43
C GLU A 147 -0.09 13.77 7.11
N LEU A 148 -0.13 12.66 6.38
CA LEU A 148 0.50 12.53 5.07
C LEU A 148 -0.11 13.50 4.06
N ARG A 149 0.75 13.98 3.15
CA ARG A 149 0.40 14.96 2.12
C ARG A 149 0.66 14.38 0.75
N ARG A 150 0.22 15.10 -0.29
CA ARG A 150 0.53 14.81 -1.71
C ARG A 150 0.15 13.38 -2.11
N GLY A 151 -0.99 12.90 -1.63
CA GLY A 151 -1.54 11.57 -1.98
C GLY A 151 -0.74 10.37 -1.46
N ALA A 152 0.20 10.57 -0.54
CA ALA A 152 0.87 9.47 0.15
C ALA A 152 -0.11 8.73 1.07
N THR A 153 0.11 7.43 1.28
CA THR A 153 -0.77 6.58 2.09
C THR A 153 0.02 5.81 3.13
N ALA A 154 -0.64 5.42 4.23
CA ALA A 154 -0.09 4.54 5.25
C ALA A 154 -0.95 3.28 5.44
N ALA A 155 -0.30 2.14 5.65
CA ALA A 155 -0.96 0.87 5.95
C ALA A 155 -0.25 0.13 7.09
N LEU A 156 -1.02 -0.68 7.80
CA LEU A 156 -0.52 -1.63 8.78
C LEU A 156 -0.73 -3.04 8.26
N VAL A 157 0.29 -3.89 8.34
CA VAL A 157 0.18 -5.31 8.01
C VAL A 157 0.53 -6.10 9.26
N TYR A 158 -0.47 -6.76 9.84
CA TYR A 158 -0.24 -7.76 10.86
C TYR A 158 0.06 -9.10 10.20
N VAL A 159 1.07 -9.78 10.71
CA VAL A 159 1.50 -11.09 10.24
C VAL A 159 1.42 -12.08 11.39
N ALA A 160 0.89 -13.27 11.10
CA ALA A 160 0.74 -14.31 12.10
C ALA A 160 2.08 -14.66 12.78
N ALA A 161 2.06 -14.86 14.10
CA ALA A 161 3.28 -15.08 14.89
C ALA A 161 4.06 -16.33 14.44
N ASP A 162 3.33 -17.34 13.98
CA ASP A 162 3.80 -18.62 13.45
C ASP A 162 4.04 -18.65 11.93
N ALA A 163 3.94 -17.50 11.25
CA ALA A 163 4.28 -17.41 9.83
C ALA A 163 5.73 -17.85 9.57
N ALA A 164 5.94 -18.55 8.45
CA ALA A 164 7.22 -19.11 8.08
C ALA A 164 8.35 -18.05 8.07
N PRO A 165 9.59 -18.43 8.44
CA PRO A 165 10.75 -17.56 8.26
C PRO A 165 10.92 -17.21 6.77
N GLY A 166 10.77 -15.93 6.42
CA GLY A 166 10.79 -15.48 5.03
C GLY A 166 9.79 -14.35 4.77
N ALA A 167 9.69 -13.93 3.50
CA ALA A 167 8.73 -12.92 3.08
C ALA A 167 7.56 -13.47 2.24
N GLY A 168 7.54 -14.77 1.91
CA GLY A 168 6.59 -15.35 0.95
C GLY A 168 5.14 -15.01 1.25
N GLY A 169 4.67 -15.31 2.48
CA GLY A 169 3.30 -14.98 2.91
C GLY A 169 2.94 -13.49 2.87
N VAL A 170 3.91 -12.58 3.01
CA VAL A 170 3.65 -11.12 3.06
C VAL A 170 3.90 -10.42 1.72
N GLU A 171 4.61 -11.07 0.79
CA GLU A 171 5.18 -10.43 -0.40
C GLU A 171 4.10 -9.84 -1.31
N SER A 172 3.01 -10.57 -1.57
CA SER A 172 1.90 -10.09 -2.41
C SER A 172 1.23 -8.84 -1.81
N THR A 173 1.05 -8.81 -0.49
CA THR A 173 0.47 -7.68 0.25
C THR A 173 1.41 -6.47 0.18
N LEU A 174 2.70 -6.68 0.39
CA LEU A 174 3.70 -5.61 0.29
C LEU A 174 3.80 -5.05 -1.13
N ARG A 175 3.85 -5.90 -2.16
CA ARG A 175 3.86 -5.47 -3.56
C ARG A 175 2.60 -4.71 -3.96
N PHE A 176 1.43 -5.10 -3.42
CA PHE A 176 0.21 -4.33 -3.61
C PHE A 176 0.32 -2.93 -2.99
N ILE A 177 0.69 -2.84 -1.71
CA ILE A 177 0.76 -1.58 -0.98
C ILE A 177 1.86 -0.68 -1.57
N LEU A 178 3.06 -1.22 -1.81
CA LEU A 178 4.21 -0.55 -2.39
C LEU A 178 4.09 -0.43 -3.91
N SER A 179 2.92 -0.03 -4.40
CA SER A 179 2.69 0.22 -5.82
C SER A 179 1.65 1.33 -6.07
N ALA A 180 1.46 1.66 -7.33
CA ALA A 180 0.37 2.52 -7.77
C ALA A 180 -1.01 1.81 -7.79
N LYS A 181 -1.10 0.49 -7.53
CA LYS A 181 -2.37 -0.25 -7.45
C LYS A 181 -3.15 0.09 -6.17
N SER A 182 -2.46 0.40 -5.07
CA SER A 182 -3.05 0.76 -3.76
C SER A 182 -3.42 2.24 -3.63
N ALA A 183 -3.55 2.99 -4.73
CA ALA A 183 -3.64 4.45 -4.73
C ALA A 183 -4.76 5.05 -3.86
N TYR A 184 -5.82 4.30 -3.60
CA TYR A 184 -6.98 4.73 -2.80
C TYR A 184 -7.19 3.89 -1.54
N VAL A 185 -6.19 3.11 -1.13
CA VAL A 185 -6.20 2.32 0.11
C VAL A 185 -5.29 3.01 1.11
N ASP A 186 -5.90 3.61 2.15
CA ASP A 186 -5.19 4.44 3.12
C ASP A 186 -5.72 4.25 4.55
N GLY A 187 -4.83 4.24 5.52
CA GLY A 187 -5.11 4.03 6.93
C GLY A 187 -5.70 2.66 7.25
N GLN A 188 -5.51 1.66 6.38
CA GLN A 188 -6.10 0.32 6.52
C GLN A 188 -5.16 -0.68 7.19
N VAL A 189 -5.76 -1.75 7.71
CA VAL A 189 -5.08 -2.87 8.37
C VAL A 189 -5.26 -4.13 7.53
N PHE A 190 -4.16 -4.79 7.19
CA PHE A 190 -4.12 -6.07 6.50
C PHE A 190 -3.72 -7.16 7.51
N HIS A 191 -4.33 -8.34 7.40
CA HIS A 191 -3.98 -9.50 8.21
C HIS A 191 -3.48 -10.62 7.29
N VAL A 192 -2.22 -11.00 7.48
CA VAL A 192 -1.56 -12.10 6.78
C VAL A 192 -1.46 -13.29 7.73
N GLY A 193 -2.01 -14.43 7.31
CA GLY A 193 -1.96 -15.67 8.08
C GLY A 193 -0.59 -16.35 8.07
N ALA A 194 -0.52 -17.55 8.66
CA ALA A 194 0.73 -18.32 8.77
C ALA A 194 1.12 -19.07 7.47
N VAL A 195 0.17 -19.20 6.53
CA VAL A 195 0.35 -19.97 5.29
C VAL A 195 1.35 -19.24 4.40
N ASP A 196 2.44 -19.92 4.07
CA ASP A 196 3.44 -19.41 3.15
C ASP A 196 2.89 -19.36 1.71
N SER A 197 3.48 -18.52 0.86
CA SER A 197 3.03 -18.31 -0.51
C SER A 197 4.17 -18.41 -1.50
N THR A 198 3.87 -18.97 -2.66
CA THR A 198 4.81 -18.99 -3.79
C THR A 198 4.52 -17.81 -4.71
N PRO A 199 5.54 -17.04 -5.13
CA PRO A 199 5.38 -15.99 -6.13
C PRO A 199 4.72 -16.51 -7.42
N PRO A 200 3.91 -15.69 -8.12
CA PRO A 200 3.49 -16.02 -9.47
C PRO A 200 4.71 -16.09 -10.39
N ALA A 201 4.55 -16.75 -11.53
CA ALA A 201 5.60 -16.77 -12.56
C ALA A 201 5.94 -15.36 -13.10
N ASP A 202 4.98 -14.44 -13.04
CA ASP A 202 5.11 -13.05 -13.47
C ASP A 202 4.28 -12.13 -12.55
N TRP A 203 4.92 -11.19 -11.87
CA TRP A 203 4.25 -10.23 -10.98
C TRP A 203 3.41 -9.17 -11.71
N ASP A 204 3.66 -8.94 -13.00
CA ASP A 204 2.81 -8.10 -13.86
C ASP A 204 1.59 -8.86 -14.40
N ARG A 205 1.62 -10.21 -14.37
CA ARG A 205 0.50 -11.08 -14.72
C ARG A 205 0.21 -12.13 -13.63
N PRO A 206 -0.12 -11.68 -12.40
CA PRO A 206 -0.23 -12.57 -11.25
C PRO A 206 -1.39 -13.57 -11.33
N LEU A 207 -2.36 -13.34 -12.23
CA LEU A 207 -3.53 -14.19 -12.43
C LEU A 207 -3.44 -15.03 -13.71
N ALA A 208 -2.26 -15.10 -14.34
CA ALA A 208 -2.06 -15.88 -15.56
C ALA A 208 -2.49 -17.34 -15.38
N GLY A 209 -3.33 -17.82 -16.30
CA GLY A 209 -3.84 -19.21 -16.29
C GLY A 209 -5.00 -19.44 -15.32
N THR A 210 -5.48 -18.42 -14.62
CA THR A 210 -6.66 -18.53 -13.74
C THR A 210 -7.94 -18.12 -14.47
N VAL A 211 -9.09 -18.57 -13.94
CA VAL A 211 -10.43 -18.15 -14.37
C VAL A 211 -11.07 -17.40 -13.20
N GLY A 212 -11.53 -16.17 -13.45
CA GLY A 212 -12.17 -15.33 -12.44
C GLY A 212 -13.60 -14.99 -12.83
N ILE A 213 -14.56 -15.31 -11.97
CA ILE A 213 -15.98 -15.01 -12.18
C ILE A 213 -16.30 -13.66 -11.52
N VAL A 214 -16.91 -12.75 -12.27
CA VAL A 214 -17.29 -11.41 -11.80
C VAL A 214 -18.79 -11.22 -12.00
N THR A 215 -19.55 -11.12 -10.91
CA THR A 215 -20.98 -10.83 -10.95
C THR A 215 -21.25 -9.33 -11.04
N GLY A 216 -22.33 -8.90 -11.70
CA GLY A 216 -22.63 -7.48 -11.92
C GLY A 216 -21.63 -6.82 -12.87
N ALA A 217 -21.12 -7.58 -13.86
CA ALA A 217 -20.02 -7.17 -14.72
C ALA A 217 -20.42 -6.31 -15.93
N ALA A 218 -21.70 -6.05 -16.17
CA ALA A 218 -22.17 -5.27 -17.32
C ALA A 218 -21.83 -3.78 -17.24
N GLY A 219 -21.51 -3.26 -16.04
CA GLY A 219 -21.12 -1.86 -15.87
C GLY A 219 -20.43 -1.55 -14.55
N GLY A 220 -20.06 -0.27 -14.39
CA GLY A 220 -19.52 0.27 -13.14
C GLY A 220 -18.27 -0.48 -12.62
N ILE A 221 -18.29 -0.77 -11.32
CA ILE A 221 -17.17 -1.43 -10.62
C ILE A 221 -16.98 -2.87 -11.11
N GLY A 222 -18.06 -3.62 -11.36
CA GLY A 222 -17.96 -5.01 -11.82
C GLY A 222 -17.25 -5.12 -13.18
N ALA A 223 -17.61 -4.27 -14.13
CA ALA A 223 -16.91 -4.19 -15.42
C ALA A 223 -15.41 -3.88 -15.22
N THR A 224 -15.09 -2.91 -14.36
CA THR A 224 -13.69 -2.53 -14.05
C THR A 224 -12.92 -3.67 -13.37
N ILE A 225 -13.55 -4.48 -12.51
CA ILE A 225 -12.93 -5.67 -11.91
C ILE A 225 -12.58 -6.68 -13.00
N ALA A 226 -13.50 -6.94 -13.95
CA ALA A 226 -13.24 -7.84 -15.07
C ALA A 226 -12.07 -7.35 -15.96
N GLU A 227 -12.01 -6.04 -16.23
CA GLU A 227 -10.86 -5.41 -16.93
C GLU A 227 -9.54 -5.63 -16.19
N VAL A 228 -9.52 -5.45 -14.86
CA VAL A 228 -8.33 -5.67 -14.03
C VAL A 228 -7.93 -7.14 -14.00
N PHE A 229 -8.88 -8.07 -13.88
CA PHE A 229 -8.63 -9.50 -13.94
C PHE A 229 -7.98 -9.89 -15.27
N ALA A 230 -8.54 -9.43 -16.39
CA ALA A 230 -7.99 -9.67 -17.72
C ALA A 230 -6.59 -9.05 -17.89
N ARG A 231 -6.39 -7.81 -17.41
CA ARG A 231 -5.08 -7.12 -17.42
C ARG A 231 -4.01 -7.94 -16.69
N ASP A 232 -4.36 -8.52 -15.55
CA ASP A 232 -3.48 -9.32 -14.69
C ASP A 232 -3.36 -10.79 -15.16
N GLY A 233 -4.01 -11.15 -16.28
CA GLY A 233 -3.79 -12.40 -17.00
C GLY A 233 -4.85 -13.49 -16.80
N ALA A 234 -5.94 -13.22 -16.07
CA ALA A 234 -7.04 -14.16 -15.90
C ALA A 234 -7.93 -14.22 -17.15
N THR A 235 -8.63 -15.34 -17.31
CA THR A 235 -9.86 -15.40 -18.12
C THR A 235 -11.02 -14.90 -17.27
N ALA A 236 -11.53 -13.70 -17.55
CA ALA A 236 -12.64 -13.11 -16.79
C ALA A 236 -13.99 -13.57 -17.35
N VAL A 237 -14.86 -14.12 -16.50
CA VAL A 237 -16.24 -14.50 -16.84
C VAL A 237 -17.18 -13.51 -16.17
N GLY A 238 -17.72 -12.58 -16.97
CA GLY A 238 -18.73 -11.63 -16.51
C GLY A 238 -20.10 -12.28 -16.43
N VAL A 239 -20.77 -12.14 -15.29
CA VAL A 239 -22.14 -12.61 -15.05
C VAL A 239 -22.99 -11.40 -14.70
N ASP A 240 -24.11 -11.22 -15.39
CA ASP A 240 -25.09 -10.18 -15.06
C ASP A 240 -26.52 -10.67 -15.33
N PHE A 241 -27.51 -9.87 -14.94
CA PHE A 241 -28.90 -10.15 -15.28
C PHE A 241 -29.16 -9.88 -16.77
N GLU A 242 -30.13 -10.60 -17.34
CA GLU A 242 -30.58 -10.36 -18.71
C GLU A 242 -31.28 -8.99 -18.77
N ASN A 243 -30.77 -8.07 -19.58
CA ASN A 243 -31.29 -6.72 -19.66
C ASN A 243 -32.58 -6.70 -20.50
N PRO A 244 -33.76 -6.32 -19.93
CA PRO A 244 -35.01 -6.32 -20.68
C PRO A 244 -35.02 -5.36 -21.89
N LEU A 245 -34.12 -4.38 -21.94
CA LEU A 245 -34.04 -3.37 -23.01
C LEU A 245 -33.15 -3.78 -24.20
N GLU A 246 -32.20 -4.70 -24.03
CA GLU A 246 -31.42 -5.27 -25.16
C GLU A 246 -32.24 -6.29 -25.96
N ALA A 247 -33.28 -6.87 -25.37
CA ALA A 247 -34.19 -7.80 -26.06
C ALA A 247 -35.22 -7.12 -26.98
N LEU A 248 -35.28 -5.77 -27.00
CA LEU A 248 -36.25 -4.98 -27.78
C LEU A 248 -35.64 -4.26 -29.00
N THR A 249 -34.37 -4.54 -29.32
CA THR A 249 -33.68 -4.09 -30.55
C THR A 249 -33.27 -5.26 -31.40
#